data_AF-A0AAW8NL19-F1
#
_entry.id   AF-A0AAW8NL19-F1
#
_cell.length_a   1.000
_cell.length_b   1.000
_cell.length_c   1.000
_cell.angle_alpha   90.00
_cell.angle_beta   90.00
_cell.angle_gamma   90.00
#
_symmetry.space_group_name_H-M   'P 1'
#
loop_
_entity.id
_entity.type
_entity.pdbx_description
1 polymer ?
#
loop_
_entity_poly.entity_id
_entity_poly.type
_entity_poly.pdbx_seq_one_letter_code
_entity_poly.pdbx_strand_id
1 'polypeptide(L)'
;MTTAMDKDLAAMLAKVKNSPEFNQPMPLVDKALLIVNDASLSFKDKVLQIEVLEEQAKGSGSGFELSAFAEVWESLHALTPLDEDKEPEKG
;
A
#
# COMPACT_ATOMS: atom_id res chain seq x y z
N MET A 1 -35.86 14.07 1.11
CA MET A 1 -34.96 15.00 0.40
C MET A 1 -33.53 14.49 0.57
N THR A 2 -33.02 13.70 -0.37
CA THR A 2 -31.59 13.26 -0.42
C THR A 2 -31.07 13.09 -1.85
N THR A 3 -31.87 13.36 -2.87
CA THR A 3 -31.57 13.07 -4.28
C THR A 3 -30.45 13.91 -4.91
N ALA A 4 -30.02 15.01 -4.28
CA ALA A 4 -28.92 15.84 -4.77
C ALA A 4 -27.56 15.28 -4.32
N MET A 5 -27.45 14.92 -3.03
CA MET A 5 -26.24 14.36 -2.43
C MET A 5 -25.88 12.99 -3.04
N ASP A 6 -26.90 12.17 -3.34
CA ASP A 6 -26.72 10.88 -4.00
C ASP A 6 -26.21 11.02 -5.45
N LYS A 7 -26.59 12.10 -6.15
CA LYS A 7 -26.15 12.39 -7.52
C LYS A 7 -24.70 12.89 -7.58
N ASP A 8 -24.31 13.73 -6.62
CA ASP A 8 -22.95 14.25 -6.55
C ASP A 8 -21.96 13.14 -6.21
N LEU A 9 -22.31 12.26 -5.26
CA LEU A 9 -21.51 11.07 -4.95
C LEU A 9 -21.40 10.14 -6.16
N ALA A 10 -22.50 9.87 -6.86
CA ALA A 10 -22.47 9.03 -8.06
C ALA A 10 -21.61 9.63 -9.18
N ALA A 11 -21.64 10.96 -9.36
CA ALA A 11 -20.82 11.65 -10.34
C ALA A 11 -19.32 11.64 -9.97
N MET A 12 -18.98 11.78 -8.68
CA MET A 12 -17.61 11.65 -8.19
C MET A 12 -17.07 10.23 -8.38
N LEU A 13 -17.86 9.22 -8.02
CA LEU A 13 -17.50 7.81 -8.23
C LEU A 13 -17.34 7.47 -9.72
N ALA A 14 -18.21 8.00 -10.59
CA ALA A 14 -18.08 7.82 -12.04
C ALA A 14 -16.82 8.48 -12.59
N LYS A 15 -16.44 9.66 -12.09
CA LYS A 15 -15.18 10.32 -12.47
C LYS A 15 -13.97 9.47 -12.09
N VAL A 16 -13.95 8.94 -10.87
CA VAL A 16 -12.88 8.06 -10.39
C VAL A 16 -12.80 6.78 -11.22
N LYS A 17 -13.93 6.11 -11.49
CA LYS A 17 -13.97 4.90 -12.34
C LYS A 17 -13.51 5.14 -13.79
N ASN A 18 -13.74 6.35 -14.30
CA ASN A 18 -13.32 6.76 -15.63
C ASN A 18 -11.94 7.41 -15.65
N SER A 19 -11.27 7.54 -14.50
CA SER A 19 -9.88 8.00 -14.46
C SER A 19 -9.00 6.95 -15.14
N PRO A 20 -8.08 7.36 -16.04
CA PRO A 20 -7.16 6.45 -16.71
C PRO A 20 -6.38 5.55 -15.75
N GLU A 21 -6.18 6.01 -14.52
CA GLU A 21 -5.38 5.38 -13.46
C GLU A 21 -6.16 4.31 -12.68
N PHE A 22 -7.51 4.31 -12.71
CA PHE A 22 -8.34 3.43 -11.87
C PHE A 22 -8.22 1.93 -12.22
N ASN A 23 -7.78 1.61 -13.44
CA ASN A 23 -7.51 0.24 -13.89
C ASN A 23 -6.06 0.05 -14.33
N GLN A 24 -5.14 0.96 -13.95
CA GLN A 24 -3.74 0.75 -14.28
C GLN A 24 -3.16 -0.37 -13.43
N PRO A 25 -2.48 -1.35 -14.05
CA PRO A 25 -1.78 -2.38 -13.30
C PRO A 25 -0.71 -1.72 -12.43
N MET A 26 -0.65 -2.13 -11.17
CA MET A 26 0.36 -1.68 -10.21
C MET A 26 1.28 -2.85 -9.81
N PRO A 27 2.05 -3.41 -10.76
CA PRO A 27 2.84 -4.62 -10.52
C PRO A 27 3.86 -4.51 -9.37
N LEU A 28 4.37 -3.32 -9.06
CA LEU A 28 5.31 -3.12 -7.94
C LEU A 28 4.57 -3.12 -6.60
N VAL A 29 3.40 -2.49 -6.54
CA VAL A 29 2.53 -2.47 -5.35
C VAL A 29 1.98 -3.87 -5.08
N ASP A 30 1.50 -4.56 -6.12
CA ASP A 30 1.01 -5.94 -6.01
C ASP A 30 2.06 -6.86 -5.40
N LYS A 31 3.33 -6.76 -5.86
CA LYS A 31 4.45 -7.51 -5.28
C LYS A 31 4.73 -7.11 -3.84
N ALA A 32 4.68 -5.82 -3.52
CA ALA A 32 4.93 -5.34 -2.16
C ALA A 32 3.86 -5.86 -1.19
N LEU A 33 2.59 -5.91 -1.59
CA LEU A 33 1.51 -6.50 -0.81
C LEU A 33 1.69 -8.01 -0.59
N LEU A 34 2.23 -8.74 -1.57
CA LEU A 34 2.59 -10.15 -1.37
C LEU A 34 3.69 -10.31 -0.32
N ILE A 35 4.72 -9.45 -0.33
CA ILE A 35 5.80 -9.44 0.66
C ILE A 35 5.25 -9.15 2.07
N VAL A 36 4.37 -8.15 2.19
CA VAL A 36 3.72 -7.81 3.46
C VAL A 36 3.01 -9.03 4.06
N ASN A 37 2.29 -9.79 3.24
CA ASN A 37 1.52 -10.97 3.66
C ASN A 37 2.35 -12.25 3.79
N ASP A 38 3.64 -12.24 3.43
CA ASP A 38 4.49 -13.41 3.51
C ASP A 38 4.87 -13.71 4.97
N ALA A 39 4.30 -14.77 5.55
CA ALA A 39 4.60 -15.17 6.93
C ALA A 39 6.00 -15.79 7.10
N SER A 40 6.69 -16.14 6.01
CA SER A 40 8.03 -16.72 6.04
C SER A 40 9.14 -15.67 6.14
N LEU A 41 8.84 -14.40 5.84
CA LEU A 41 9.78 -13.30 5.89
C LEU A 41 9.76 -12.59 7.24
N SER A 42 10.95 -12.25 7.75
CA SER A 42 11.08 -11.37 8.92
C SER A 42 10.64 -9.94 8.58
N PHE A 43 10.27 -9.15 9.59
CA PHE A 43 9.93 -7.74 9.40
C PHE A 43 11.04 -6.98 8.66
N LYS A 44 12.30 -7.19 9.06
CA LYS A 44 13.46 -6.58 8.42
C LYS A 44 13.61 -6.97 6.95
N ASP A 45 13.38 -8.23 6.61
CA ASP A 45 13.46 -8.69 5.21
C ASP A 45 12.33 -8.12 4.36
N LYS A 46 11.15 -7.92 4.95
CA LYS A 46 10.01 -7.25 4.29
C LYS A 46 10.33 -5.79 4.00
N VAL A 47 10.86 -5.05 4.99
CA VAL A 47 11.29 -3.65 4.85
C VAL A 47 12.26 -3.51 3.67
N LEU A 48 13.35 -4.29 3.66
CA LEU A 48 14.37 -4.22 2.62
C LEU A 48 13.80 -4.49 1.21
N GLN A 49 12.91 -5.48 1.09
CA GLN A 49 12.32 -5.81 -0.21
C GLN A 49 11.31 -4.74 -0.67
N ILE A 50 10.54 -4.16 0.24
CA ILE A 50 9.59 -3.08 -0.07
C ILE A 50 10.35 -1.81 -0.46
N GLU A 51 11.44 -1.45 0.22
CA GLU A 51 12.31 -0.32 -0.15
C GLU A 51 12.86 -0.47 -1.58
N VAL A 52 13.32 -1.67 -1.95
CA VAL A 52 13.81 -1.95 -3.31
C VAL A 52 12.70 -1.76 -4.36
N LEU A 53 11.47 -2.18 -4.06
CA LEU A 53 10.33 -1.99 -4.97
C LEU A 53 9.91 -0.52 -5.06
N GLU A 54 9.98 0.23 -3.96
CA GLU A 54 9.69 1.66 -3.95
C GLU A 54 10.73 2.46 -4.78
N GLU A 55 12.02 2.13 -4.65
CA GLU A 55 13.08 2.72 -5.47
C GLU A 55 12.92 2.38 -6.96
N GLN A 56 12.45 1.17 -7.28
CA GLN A 56 12.07 0.82 -8.66
C GLN A 56 10.89 1.67 -9.16
N ALA A 57 9.89 1.92 -8.32
CA ALA A 57 8.77 2.79 -8.66
C ALA A 57 9.26 4.23 -8.93
N LYS A 58 10.15 4.77 -8.09
CA LYS A 58 10.82 6.07 -8.29
C LYS A 58 11.59 6.13 -9.61
N GLY A 59 12.37 5.09 -9.92
CA GLY A 59 13.19 5.00 -11.13
C GLY A 59 12.39 4.79 -12.42
N SER A 60 11.21 4.17 -12.33
CA SER A 60 10.35 3.86 -13.49
C SER A 60 9.54 5.06 -14.00
N GLY A 61 9.43 6.13 -13.22
CA GLY A 61 8.55 7.27 -13.52
C GLY A 61 7.06 7.01 -13.25
N SER A 62 6.72 5.87 -12.64
CA SER A 62 5.36 5.50 -12.24
C SER A 62 4.96 6.22 -10.95
N GLY A 63 4.66 7.53 -11.05
CA GLY A 63 4.28 8.36 -9.90
C GLY A 63 3.00 7.87 -9.20
N PHE A 64 2.10 7.22 -9.95
CA PHE A 64 0.89 6.60 -9.41
C PHE A 64 1.22 5.40 -8.50
N GLU A 65 2.00 4.43 -8.98
CA GLU A 65 2.44 3.31 -8.11
C GLU A 65 3.24 3.79 -6.91
N LEU A 66 4.13 4.78 -7.09
CA LEU A 66 4.90 5.36 -5.99
C LEU A 66 3.98 5.93 -4.90
N SER A 67 2.89 6.59 -5.27
CA SER A 67 1.94 7.12 -4.29
C SER A 67 1.22 6.02 -3.49
N ALA A 68 1.02 4.85 -4.09
CA ALA A 68 0.39 3.71 -3.43
C ALA A 68 1.32 2.96 -2.44
N PHE A 69 2.65 3.22 -2.45
CA PHE A 69 3.55 2.63 -1.46
C PHE A 69 3.28 3.12 -0.02
N ALA A 70 2.66 4.30 0.15
CA ALA A 70 2.24 4.74 1.47
C ALA A 70 1.29 3.73 2.15
N GLU A 71 0.32 3.19 1.40
CA GLU A 71 -0.63 2.19 1.90
C GLU A 71 0.03 0.83 2.18
N VAL A 72 1.07 0.48 1.41
CA VAL A 72 1.89 -0.72 1.64
C VAL A 72 2.62 -0.61 2.97
N TRP A 73 3.24 0.52 3.26
CA TRP A 73 3.95 0.77 4.52
C TRP A 73 3.00 0.73 5.73
N GLU A 74 1.83 1.36 5.61
CA GLU A 74 0.78 1.28 6.63
C GLU A 74 0.36 -0.17 6.88
N SER A 75 0.18 -0.96 5.82
CA SER A 75 -0.19 -2.38 5.92
C SER A 75 0.90 -3.21 6.58
N LEU A 76 2.17 -2.98 6.24
CA LEU A 76 3.31 -3.65 6.87
C LEU A 76 3.31 -3.40 8.37
N HIS A 77 3.18 -2.13 8.79
CA HIS A 77 3.17 -1.77 10.20
C HIS A 77 1.94 -2.28 10.94
N ALA A 78 0.76 -2.27 10.32
CA ALA A 78 -0.47 -2.79 10.92
C ALA A 78 -0.44 -4.31 11.16
N LEU A 79 0.27 -5.05 10.31
CA LEU A 79 0.42 -6.51 10.42
C LEU A 79 1.64 -6.94 11.25
N THR A 80 2.52 -6.00 11.59
CA THR A 80 3.64 -6.27 12.47
C THR A 80 3.09 -6.39 13.89
N PRO A 81 3.17 -7.57 14.53
CA PRO A 81 2.74 -7.69 15.91
C PRO A 81 3.57 -6.73 16.77
N LEU A 82 2.89 -5.94 17.61
CA LEU A 82 3.47 -4.96 18.57
C LEU A 82 4.53 -5.56 19.53
N ASP A 83 4.81 -6.86 19.44
CA ASP A 83 5.70 -7.61 20.32
C ASP A 83 7.18 -7.59 19.89
N GLU A 84 7.58 -6.88 18.83
CA GLU A 84 9.00 -6.62 18.56
C GLU A 84 9.60 -5.51 19.45
N ASP A 85 8.78 -4.79 20.24
CA ASP A 85 9.20 -3.83 21.27
C ASP A 85 9.34 -4.44 22.69
N LYS A 86 9.30 -5.78 22.82
CA LYS A 86 9.66 -6.42 24.10
C LYS A 86 11.17 -6.64 24.15
N GLU A 87 11.87 -5.61 24.63
CA GLU A 87 13.17 -5.78 25.28
C GLU A 87 13.13 -7.02 26.19
N PRO A 88 14.18 -7.85 26.23
CA PRO A 88 14.23 -8.91 27.21
C PRO A 88 14.29 -8.27 28.60
N GLU A 89 13.21 -8.39 29.38
CA GLU A 89 13.29 -8.22 30.82
C GLU A 89 14.33 -9.22 31.34
N LYS A 90 15.54 -8.73 31.59
CA LYS A 90 16.56 -9.47 32.32
C LYS A 90 16.07 -9.63 33.76
N GLY A 91 15.52 -10.80 34.05
CA GLY A 91 15.42 -11.36 35.40
C GLY A 91 16.71 -12.06 35.81
#